data_AF-A0A2L0IHI1-F1
#
_entry.id   AF-A0A2L0IHI1-F1
#
_cell.length_a   1.000
_cell.length_b   1.000
_cell.length_c   1.000
_cell.angle_alpha   90.00
_cell.angle_beta   90.00
_cell.angle_gamma   90.00
#
_symmetry.space_group_name_H-M   'P 1'
#
loop_
_entity.id
_entity.type
_entity.pdbx_description
1 polymer ?
#
loop_
_entity_poly.entity_id
_entity_poly.type
_entity_poly.pdbx_seq_one_letter_code
_entity_poly.pdbx_strand_id
1 'polypeptide(L)'
;MKNLVIDILMKLAKMDVEAKEMTAQVEAQSLLIAALLLTAGKEGSDSIETNINNAVIAATQASSDVVQSDVDLLLTHINRLLAVTRYVDEVSAPTRQKM
;
A
#
# COMPACT_ATOMS: atom_id res chain seq x y z
N MET A 1 35.20 -3.51 25.96
CA MET A 1 33.89 -4.20 25.86
C MET A 1 32.69 -3.29 26.13
N LYS A 2 32.71 -2.39 27.13
CA LYS A 2 31.59 -1.46 27.39
C LYS A 2 31.24 -0.56 26.19
N ASN A 3 32.24 -0.04 25.48
CA ASN A 3 32.03 0.82 24.30
C ASN A 3 31.35 0.08 23.15
N LEU A 4 31.72 -1.19 22.90
CA LEU A 4 31.11 -2.00 21.83
C LEU A 4 29.62 -2.25 22.07
N VAL A 5 29.22 -2.51 23.31
CA VAL A 5 27.80 -2.70 23.67
C VAL A 5 27.02 -1.40 23.47
N ILE A 6 27.60 -0.25 23.87
CA ILE A 6 26.99 1.07 23.66
C ILE A 6 26.84 1.38 22.17
N ASP A 7 27.87 1.11 21.36
CA ASP A 7 27.83 1.33 19.91
C ASP A 7 26.77 0.47 19.21
N ILE A 8 26.62 -0.79 19.63
CA ILE A 8 25.57 -1.68 19.12
C ILE A 8 24.19 -1.16 19.52
N LEU A 9 23.99 -0.76 20.78
CA LEU A 9 22.70 -0.22 21.25
C LEU A 9 22.32 1.07 20.52
N MET A 10 23.28 1.97 20.26
CA MET A 10 23.05 3.17 19.45
C MET A 10 22.67 2.83 18.01
N LYS A 11 23.35 1.83 17.40
CA LYS A 11 23.03 1.40 16.03
C LYS A 11 21.63 0.78 15.95
N LEU A 12 21.24 -0.02 16.93
CA LEU A 12 19.89 -0.60 17.02
C LEU A 12 18.82 0.48 17.20
N ALA A 13 19.05 1.46 18.08
CA ALA A 13 18.13 2.57 18.26
C ALA A 13 17.94 3.39 16.96
N LYS A 14 19.03 3.64 16.23
CA LYS A 14 18.96 4.30 14.92
C LYS A 14 18.16 3.50 13.90
N MET A 15 18.41 2.19 13.80
CA MET A 15 17.67 1.31 12.89
C MET A 15 16.17 1.26 13.23
N ASP A 16 15.80 1.28 14.52
CA ASP A 16 14.39 1.32 14.94
C ASP A 16 13.68 2.61 14.51
N VAL A 17 14.35 3.75 14.64
CA VAL A 17 13.82 5.05 14.17
C VAL A 17 13.67 5.06 12.65
N GLU A 18 14.69 4.60 11.91
CA GLU A 18 14.64 4.53 10.44
C GLU A 18 13.53 3.59 9.95
N ALA A 19 13.32 2.45 10.62
CA ALA A 19 12.25 1.52 10.28
C ALA A 19 10.85 2.13 10.52
N LYS A 20 10.68 2.90 11.61
CA LYS A 20 9.43 3.63 11.88
C LYS A 20 9.14 4.69 10.82
N GLU A 21 10.16 5.45 10.42
CA GLU A 21 10.02 6.47 9.37
C GLU A 21 9.65 5.83 8.02
N MET A 22 10.31 4.73 7.66
CA MET A 22 10.01 3.98 6.43
C MET A 22 8.57 3.43 6.45
N THR A 23 8.12 2.93 7.60
CA THR A 23 6.74 2.46 7.78
C THR A 23 5.74 3.61 7.60
N ALA A 24 5.98 4.74 8.27
CA ALA A 24 5.13 5.92 8.14
C ALA A 24 5.07 6.45 6.69
N GLN A 25 6.20 6.42 5.98
CA GLN A 25 6.26 6.81 4.57
C GLN A 25 5.41 5.89 3.68
N VAL A 26 5.50 4.57 3.87
CA VAL A 26 4.70 3.58 3.13
C VAL A 26 3.21 3.74 3.44
N GLU A 27 2.83 4.00 4.69
CA GLU A 27 1.45 4.25 5.08
C GLU A 27 0.90 5.56 4.47
N ALA A 28 1.70 6.63 4.49
CA ALA A 28 1.32 7.89 3.86
C ALA A 28 1.10 7.75 2.34
N GLN A 29 2.00 7.04 1.66
CA GLN A 29 1.86 6.74 0.23
C GLN A 29 0.63 5.88 -0.07
N SER A 30 0.36 4.89 0.78
CA SER A 30 -0.83 4.05 0.71
C SER A 30 -2.13 4.86 0.79
N LEU A 31 -2.20 5.81 1.72
CA LEU A 31 -3.35 6.72 1.87
C LEU A 31 -3.50 7.66 0.68
N LEU A 32 -2.39 8.19 0.15
CA LEU A 32 -2.42 9.04 -1.04
C LEU A 32 -2.92 8.28 -2.27
N ILE A 33 -2.46 7.04 -2.49
CA ILE A 33 -2.96 6.18 -3.56
C ILE A 33 -4.47 5.95 -3.38
N ALA A 34 -4.91 5.60 -2.16
CA ALA A 34 -6.33 5.40 -1.89
C ALA A 34 -7.20 6.63 -2.21
N ALA A 35 -6.72 7.83 -1.88
CA ALA A 35 -7.39 9.09 -2.22
C ALA A 35 -7.41 9.38 -3.72
N LEU A 36 -6.32 9.08 -4.43
CA LEU A 36 -6.24 9.18 -5.90
C LEU A 36 -7.22 8.22 -6.57
N LEU A 37 -7.30 6.97 -6.09
CA LEU A 37 -8.25 5.97 -6.59
C LEU A 37 -9.70 6.41 -6.38
N LEU A 38 -10.02 6.94 -5.20
CA LEU A 38 -11.36 7.47 -4.91
C LEU A 38 -11.72 8.65 -5.81
N THR A 39 -10.74 9.51 -6.14
CA THR A 39 -10.95 10.68 -6.98
C THR A 39 -11.10 10.29 -8.45
N ALA A 40 -10.24 9.40 -8.94
CA ALA A 40 -10.23 8.95 -10.33
C ALA A 40 -11.38 7.96 -10.64
N GLY A 41 -11.77 7.12 -9.68
CA GLY A 41 -12.88 6.17 -9.81
C GLY A 41 -14.25 6.82 -10.01
N LYS A 42 -14.41 8.10 -9.62
CA LYS A 42 -15.62 8.89 -9.89
C LYS A 42 -15.87 9.13 -11.38
N GLU A 43 -14.86 8.98 -12.23
CA GLU A 43 -14.99 9.09 -13.69
C GLU A 43 -15.08 7.73 -14.42
N GLY A 44 -14.96 6.60 -13.72
CA GLY A 44 -15.02 5.25 -14.33
C GLY A 44 -14.42 4.14 -13.47
N SER A 45 -15.09 3.79 -12.36
CA SER A 45 -14.65 2.91 -11.28
C SER A 45 -14.10 1.54 -11.71
N ASP A 46 -14.73 0.85 -12.66
CA ASP A 46 -14.34 -0.53 -13.00
C ASP A 46 -13.01 -0.61 -13.78
N SER A 47 -12.58 0.51 -14.37
CA SER A 47 -11.37 0.53 -15.21
C SER A 47 -10.08 0.52 -14.38
N ILE A 48 -10.06 1.18 -13.22
CA ILE A 48 -8.81 1.42 -12.50
C ILE A 48 -8.34 0.18 -11.74
N GLU A 49 -9.25 -0.49 -11.01
CA GLU A 49 -8.94 -1.74 -10.32
C GLU A 49 -8.47 -2.81 -11.32
N THR A 50 -9.19 -2.94 -12.44
CA THR A 50 -8.83 -3.86 -13.52
C THR A 50 -7.47 -3.53 -14.12
N ASN A 51 -7.18 -2.23 -14.36
CA ASN A 51 -5.90 -1.79 -14.90
C ASN A 51 -4.73 -2.05 -13.91
N ILE A 52 -4.94 -1.88 -12.61
CA ILE A 52 -3.93 -2.18 -11.60
C ILE A 52 -3.62 -3.67 -11.57
N ASN A 53 -4.64 -4.53 -11.54
CA ASN A 53 -4.45 -5.99 -11.57
C ASN A 53 -3.72 -6.43 -12.85
N ASN A 54 -4.11 -5.88 -14.01
CA ASN A 54 -3.45 -6.18 -15.29
C ASN A 54 -1.99 -5.71 -15.31
N ALA A 55 -1.68 -4.55 -14.75
CA ALA A 55 -0.32 -4.03 -14.68
C ALA A 55 0.58 -4.91 -13.78
N VAL A 56 0.05 -5.43 -12.67
CA VAL A 56 0.77 -6.38 -11.81
C VAL A 56 1.07 -7.66 -12.60
N ILE A 57 0.06 -8.26 -13.21
CA ILE A 57 0.23 -9.48 -14.02
C ILE A 57 1.25 -9.24 -15.14
N ALA A 58 1.16 -8.13 -15.86
CA ALA A 58 2.12 -7.78 -16.92
C ALA A 58 3.55 -7.62 -16.38
N ALA A 59 3.76 -6.97 -15.24
CA ALA A 59 5.07 -6.82 -14.61
C ALA A 59 5.68 -8.18 -14.21
N THR A 60 4.86 -9.11 -13.70
CA THR A 60 5.30 -10.47 -13.34
C THR A 60 5.66 -11.33 -14.53
N GLN A 61 5.01 -11.10 -15.68
CA GLN A 61 5.33 -11.79 -16.93
C GLN A 61 6.54 -11.18 -17.65
N ALA A 62 6.80 -9.89 -17.43
CA ALA A 62 7.88 -9.16 -18.09
C ALA A 62 9.28 -9.42 -17.50
N SER A 63 9.37 -9.99 -16.30
CA SER A 63 10.65 -10.24 -15.63
C SER A 63 10.72 -11.67 -15.10
N SER A 64 11.69 -12.44 -15.60
CA SER A 64 11.98 -13.80 -15.12
C SER A 64 12.56 -13.84 -13.70
N ASP A 65 12.98 -12.69 -13.18
CA ASP A 65 13.65 -12.57 -11.88
C ASP A 65 12.66 -12.25 -10.73
N VAL A 66 11.39 -12.02 -11.05
CA VAL A 66 10.36 -11.76 -10.03
C VAL A 66 9.95 -13.08 -9.40
N VAL A 67 10.26 -13.24 -8.11
CA VAL A 67 9.89 -14.42 -7.34
C VAL A 67 8.38 -14.37 -7.06
N GLN A 68 7.68 -15.49 -7.24
CA GLN A 68 6.24 -15.58 -7.00
C GLN A 68 5.81 -15.08 -5.60
N SER A 69 6.65 -15.29 -4.58
CA SER A 69 6.40 -14.79 -3.22
C SER A 69 6.26 -13.28 -3.15
N ASP A 70 7.04 -12.54 -3.95
CA ASP A 70 7.06 -11.08 -3.95
C ASP A 70 5.80 -10.54 -4.64
N VAL A 71 5.32 -11.27 -5.65
CA VAL A 71 4.04 -11.02 -6.33
C VAL A 71 2.88 -11.20 -5.37
N ASP A 72 2.85 -12.31 -4.65
CA ASP A 72 1.77 -12.62 -3.71
C ASP A 72 1.71 -11.58 -2.59
N LEU A 73 2.87 -11.12 -2.11
CA LEU A 73 2.97 -10.04 -1.14
C LEU A 73 2.44 -8.72 -1.72
N LEU A 74 2.83 -8.36 -2.94
CA LEU A 74 2.36 -7.15 -3.63
C LEU A 74 0.83 -7.16 -3.81
N LEU A 75 0.27 -8.27 -4.28
CA LEU A 75 -1.17 -8.43 -4.46
C LEU A 75 -1.93 -8.32 -3.13
N THR A 76 -1.36 -8.88 -2.04
CA THR A 76 -1.94 -8.75 -0.70
C THR A 76 -2.04 -7.29 -0.27
N HIS A 77 -0.98 -6.50 -0.50
CA HIS A 77 -0.98 -5.07 -0.16
C HIS A 77 -1.97 -4.28 -1.03
N ILE A 78 -2.00 -4.53 -2.35
CA ILE A 78 -2.92 -3.84 -3.28
C ILE A 78 -4.38 -4.12 -2.90
N ASN A 79 -4.75 -5.37 -2.65
CA ASN A 79 -6.11 -5.73 -2.26
C ASN A 79 -6.53 -5.04 -0.96
N ARG A 80 -5.62 -4.93 0.01
CA ARG A 80 -5.87 -4.18 1.25
C ARG A 80 -6.14 -2.70 0.97
N LEU A 81 -5.40 -2.07 0.08
CA LEU A 81 -5.62 -0.66 -0.29
C LEU A 81 -6.97 -0.47 -0.99
N LEU A 82 -7.30 -1.33 -1.96
CA LEU A 82 -8.58 -1.30 -2.65
C LEU A 82 -9.75 -1.46 -1.68
N ALA A 83 -9.64 -2.37 -0.70
CA ALA A 83 -10.66 -2.55 0.33
C ALA A 83 -10.89 -1.29 1.18
N VAL A 84 -9.80 -0.59 1.57
CA VAL A 84 -9.90 0.67 2.32
C VAL A 84 -10.54 1.77 1.46
N THR A 85 -10.12 1.92 0.21
CA THR A 85 -10.72 2.89 -0.73
C THR A 85 -12.22 2.64 -0.91
N ARG A 86 -12.62 1.39 -1.14
CA ARG A 86 -14.03 1.01 -1.30
C ARG A 86 -14.84 1.31 -0.04
N TYR A 87 -14.31 0.97 1.13
CA TYR A 87 -14.98 1.29 2.40
C TYR A 87 -15.18 2.81 2.58
N VAL A 88 -14.16 3.62 2.26
CA VAL A 88 -14.29 5.08 2.31
C VAL A 88 -15.34 5.57 1.31
N ASP A 89 -15.39 5.04 0.09
CA ASP A 89 -16.40 5.40 -0.91
C ASP A 89 -17.82 5.06 -0.43
N GLU A 90 -18.02 3.84 0.09
CA GLU A 90 -19.30 3.36 0.65
C GLU A 90 -19.80 4.23 1.81
N VAL A 91 -18.91 4.63 2.72
CA VAL A 91 -19.25 5.49 3.87
C VAL A 91 -19.45 6.95 3.45
N SER A 92 -18.77 7.40 2.39
CA SER A 92 -18.87 8.77 1.86
C SER A 92 -20.08 8.96 0.93
N ALA A 93 -20.68 7.88 0.43
CA ALA A 93 -21.89 7.93 -0.36
C ALA A 93 -23.05 8.47 0.50
N PRO A 94 -23.74 9.55 0.08
CA PRO A 94 -24.83 10.12 0.87
C PRO A 94 -25.91 9.07 1.03
N THR A 95 -26.29 8.76 2.27
CA THR A 95 -27.41 7.92 2.64
C THR A 95 -28.61 8.28 1.77
N ARG A 96 -28.88 7.49 0.72
CA ARG A 96 -30.13 7.54 -0.03
C ARG A 96 -31.23 6.99 0.90
N GLN A 97 -31.72 7.90 1.73
CA GLN A 97 -33.13 8.13 2.03
C GLN A 97 -33.99 6.85 2.06
N LYS A 98 -34.11 6.26 3.25
CA LYS A 98 -35.37 5.63 3.67
C LYS A 98 -36.19 6.69 4.41
N MET A 99 -36.92 7.51 3.66
CA MET A 99 -38.11 8.25 4.12
C MET A 99 -39.13 8.24 2.99
#